data_AF-A0A1C5AQT3-F1
#
_entry.id   AF-A0A1C5AQT3-F1
#
_cell.length_a   1.000
_cell.length_b   1.000
_cell.length_c   1.000
_cell.angle_alpha   90.00
_cell.angle_beta   90.00
_cell.angle_gamma   90.00
#
_symmetry.space_group_name_H-M   'P 1'
#
loop_
_entity.id
_entity.type
_entity.pdbx_description
1 polymer ?
#
loop_
_entity_poly.entity_id
_entity_poly.type
_entity_poly.pdbx_seq_one_letter_code
_entity_poly.pdbx_strand_id
1 'polypeptide(L)'
;MSKRRRIQRAADVAVTGKREKVRDVFVPRPFEGLADEPEWIALRELVPAASAPLRLVPELVEEHGDRPVTLATVLPMAAPAMTKADGRVFVGLQRHQQSGDVSRDLAEALLCALRTEPGRTVAVPPLPGPGPRLQDILVDGPLDVSMHEGFEFWLDPGAADDPTVQASLERANAAIYPTVRLAAARAAYWCRVPEKAHVRWVLPDDEDAALDALARLSAAGTLPLAGGTKFAGMFRAHGRLVPVWDLPEDVPAADWEEPVREFAGRYAEALAEKEPLDAAGRRARHGLLGRQLTLR
;
A
#
# COMPACT_ATOMS: atom_id res chain seq x y z
N MET A 1 -29.61 -56.36 1.30
CA MET A 1 -28.28 -55.71 1.23
C MET A 1 -28.42 -54.23 0.92
N SER A 2 -28.42 -53.32 1.88
CA SER A 2 -29.33 -53.11 3.01
C SER A 2 -29.22 -51.61 3.32
N LYS A 3 -30.28 -51.01 3.88
CA LYS A 3 -30.46 -49.58 4.17
C LYS A 3 -29.23 -48.84 4.74
N ARG A 4 -28.27 -49.55 5.35
CA ARG A 4 -26.95 -49.05 5.80
C ARG A 4 -26.16 -48.27 4.73
N ARG A 5 -26.10 -48.72 3.47
CA ARG A 5 -25.33 -48.01 2.42
C ARG A 5 -25.93 -46.65 2.02
N ARG A 6 -27.24 -46.48 2.20
CA ARG A 6 -27.96 -45.24 1.91
C ARG A 6 -27.85 -44.24 3.06
N ILE A 7 -27.76 -44.74 4.30
CA ILE A 7 -27.47 -43.94 5.50
C ILE A 7 -26.01 -43.47 5.50
N GLN A 8 -25.06 -44.31 5.06
CA GLN A 8 -23.64 -43.92 4.92
C GLN A 8 -23.46 -42.78 3.90
N ARG A 9 -24.11 -42.86 2.73
CA ARG A 9 -24.09 -41.77 1.73
C ARG A 9 -24.80 -40.50 2.20
N ALA A 10 -25.82 -40.61 3.04
CA ALA A 10 -26.48 -39.44 3.63
C ALA A 10 -25.62 -38.78 4.72
N ALA A 11 -24.84 -39.57 5.47
CA ALA A 11 -23.87 -39.08 6.43
C ALA A 11 -22.63 -38.45 5.76
N ASP A 12 -22.14 -39.02 4.65
CA ASP A 12 -21.00 -38.45 3.90
C ASP A 12 -21.36 -37.13 3.20
N VAL A 13 -22.62 -36.93 2.80
CA VAL A 13 -23.11 -35.66 2.25
C VAL A 13 -23.36 -34.61 3.35
N ALA A 14 -23.61 -35.04 4.59
CA ALA A 14 -23.79 -34.14 5.73
C ALA A 14 -22.47 -33.56 6.30
N VAL A 15 -21.32 -34.20 6.00
CA VAL A 15 -19.98 -33.73 6.46
C VAL A 15 -19.29 -32.82 5.43
N THR A 16 -19.85 -32.67 4.22
CA THR A 16 -19.47 -31.58 3.33
C THR A 16 -20.36 -30.39 3.62
N GLY A 17 -20.04 -29.66 4.70
CA GLY A 17 -20.61 -28.34 4.93
C GLY A 17 -20.57 -27.57 3.63
N LYS A 18 -21.72 -27.04 3.18
CA LYS A 18 -21.79 -26.14 2.03
C LYS A 18 -20.69 -25.11 2.26
N ARG A 19 -19.62 -25.14 1.45
CA ARG A 19 -18.68 -24.03 1.35
C ARG A 19 -19.55 -22.83 1.03
N GLU A 20 -19.79 -22.02 2.05
CA GLU A 20 -20.49 -20.77 1.89
C GLU A 20 -19.71 -20.03 0.80
N LYS A 21 -20.38 -19.74 -0.32
CA LYS A 21 -19.77 -18.95 -1.39
C LYS A 21 -19.61 -17.55 -0.80
N VAL A 22 -18.49 -17.33 -0.11
CA VAL A 22 -18.04 -16.00 0.25
C VAL A 22 -17.96 -15.24 -1.06
N ARG A 23 -18.87 -14.29 -1.23
CA ARG A 23 -18.77 -13.36 -2.35
C ARG A 23 -17.62 -12.44 -2.03
N ASP A 24 -16.60 -12.50 -2.87
CA ASP A 24 -15.54 -11.52 -2.86
C ASP A 24 -16.14 -10.18 -3.31
N VAL A 25 -16.27 -9.23 -2.38
CA VAL A 25 -16.87 -7.92 -2.63
C VAL A 25 -15.73 -6.92 -2.74
N PHE A 26 -15.67 -6.25 -3.89
CA PHE A 26 -14.71 -5.17 -4.10
C PHE A 26 -15.01 -3.98 -3.20
N VAL A 27 -14.01 -3.56 -2.42
CA VAL A 27 -14.02 -2.36 -1.57
C VAL A 27 -13.12 -1.32 -2.22
N PRO A 28 -13.66 -0.21 -2.76
CA PRO A 28 -12.88 0.76 -3.52
C PRO A 28 -11.86 1.54 -2.68
N ARG A 29 -12.13 1.72 -1.38
CA ARG A 29 -11.28 2.44 -0.42
C ARG A 29 -10.94 1.56 0.78
N PRO A 30 -10.08 0.54 0.61
CA PRO A 30 -9.76 -0.41 1.67
C PRO A 30 -9.11 0.26 2.89
N PHE A 31 -8.42 1.39 2.72
CA PHE A 31 -7.72 2.08 3.80
C PHE A 31 -8.50 3.27 4.38
N GLU A 32 -9.73 3.54 3.90
CA GLU A 32 -10.58 4.59 4.45
C GLU A 32 -10.78 4.43 5.96
N GLY A 33 -10.64 5.53 6.70
CA GLY A 33 -10.76 5.57 8.15
C GLY A 33 -9.46 5.35 8.92
N LEU A 34 -8.35 5.01 8.25
CA LEU A 34 -7.02 5.08 8.84
C LEU A 34 -6.49 6.52 8.74
N ALA A 35 -5.91 7.05 9.82
CA ALA A 35 -5.36 8.41 9.89
C ALA A 35 -4.32 8.70 8.79
N ASP A 36 -3.64 7.66 8.32
CA ASP A 36 -2.53 7.74 7.37
C ASP A 36 -2.80 6.94 6.09
N GLU A 37 -4.07 6.89 5.68
CA GLU A 37 -4.52 6.26 4.43
C GLU A 37 -3.60 6.54 3.22
N PRO A 38 -3.13 7.78 2.96
CA PRO A 38 -2.24 8.05 1.83
C PRO A 38 -0.91 7.29 1.92
N GLU A 39 -0.36 7.12 3.11
CA GLU A 39 0.91 6.42 3.32
C GLU A 39 0.74 4.91 3.15
N TRP A 40 -0.38 4.34 3.61
CA TRP A 40 -0.73 2.94 3.32
C TRP A 40 -0.81 2.67 1.82
N ILE A 41 -1.43 3.58 1.06
CA ILE A 41 -1.53 3.50 -0.40
C ILE A 41 -0.14 3.65 -1.05
N ALA A 42 0.66 4.61 -0.60
CA ALA A 42 2.00 4.83 -1.14
C ALA A 42 2.93 3.63 -0.90
N LEU A 43 2.95 3.08 0.31
CA LEU A 43 3.71 1.88 0.62
C LEU A 43 3.26 0.67 -0.20
N ARG A 44 1.96 0.60 -0.53
CA ARG A 44 1.41 -0.49 -1.35
C ARG A 44 1.76 -0.37 -2.82
N GLU A 45 1.67 0.84 -3.39
CA GLU A 45 1.69 1.04 -4.85
C GLU A 45 3.00 1.65 -5.37
N LEU A 46 3.77 2.34 -4.52
CA LEU A 46 4.89 3.17 -4.93
C LEU A 46 6.24 2.69 -4.39
N VAL A 47 6.26 2.26 -3.13
CA VAL A 47 7.51 2.07 -2.39
C VAL A 47 7.98 0.61 -2.49
N PRO A 48 9.18 0.34 -3.02
CA PRO A 48 9.66 -1.03 -3.17
C PRO A 48 10.05 -1.65 -1.82
N ALA A 49 10.83 -0.94 -1.01
CA ALA A 49 11.42 -1.45 0.23
C ALA A 49 11.27 -0.43 1.37
N ALA A 50 10.31 -0.68 2.26
CA ALA A 50 10.12 0.09 3.49
C ALA A 50 9.44 -0.77 4.56
N SER A 51 9.54 -0.31 5.81
CA SER A 51 8.84 -0.90 6.94
C SER A 51 8.25 0.15 7.87
N ALA A 52 7.23 -0.22 8.64
CA ALA A 52 6.71 0.63 9.71
C ALA A 52 6.25 -0.24 10.90
N PRO A 53 6.51 0.15 12.16
CA PRO A 53 5.95 -0.54 13.30
C PRO A 53 4.43 -0.34 13.34
N LEU A 54 3.69 -1.39 13.65
CA LEU A 54 2.25 -1.36 13.86
C LEU A 54 1.93 -1.59 15.34
N ARG A 55 0.88 -0.93 15.83
CA ARG A 55 0.38 -1.11 17.19
C ARG A 55 -0.96 -1.81 17.15
N LEU A 56 -1.06 -2.96 17.80
CA LEU A 56 -2.31 -3.69 17.94
C LEU A 56 -3.21 -3.01 18.97
N VAL A 57 -4.53 -3.14 18.80
CA VAL A 57 -5.49 -2.76 19.84
C VAL A 57 -5.25 -3.57 21.13
N PRO A 58 -5.55 -3.00 22.31
CA PRO A 58 -5.27 -3.65 23.60
C PRO A 58 -5.83 -5.08 23.72
N GLU A 59 -7.01 -5.33 23.15
CA GLU A 59 -7.68 -6.63 23.20
C GLU A 59 -6.84 -7.74 22.54
N LEU A 60 -6.18 -7.43 21.42
CA LEU A 60 -5.31 -8.39 20.75
C LEU A 60 -3.96 -8.56 21.45
N VAL A 61 -3.47 -7.51 22.12
CA VAL A 61 -2.27 -7.60 22.97
C VAL A 61 -2.54 -8.50 24.18
N GLU A 62 -3.72 -8.41 24.79
CA GLU A 62 -4.15 -9.31 25.87
C GLU A 62 -4.30 -10.76 25.38
N GLU A 63 -4.86 -10.98 24.19
CA GLU A 63 -5.09 -12.32 23.63
C GLU A 63 -3.80 -13.01 23.15
N HIS A 64 -2.93 -12.29 22.44
CA HIS A 64 -1.78 -12.86 21.74
C HIS A 64 -0.42 -12.48 22.34
N GLY A 65 -0.41 -11.66 23.39
CA GLY A 65 0.78 -11.08 23.99
C GLY A 65 1.32 -9.86 23.23
N ASP A 66 2.20 -9.10 23.88
CA ASP A 66 2.84 -7.90 23.32
C ASP A 66 3.98 -8.26 22.36
N ARG A 67 3.60 -8.84 21.20
CA ARG A 67 4.52 -9.24 20.15
C ARG A 67 4.78 -8.05 19.22
N PRO A 68 6.04 -7.67 18.94
CA PRO A 68 6.33 -6.60 18.00
C PRO A 68 5.81 -6.93 16.59
N VAL A 69 4.98 -6.04 16.03
CA VAL A 69 4.42 -6.16 14.69
C VAL A 69 5.03 -5.11 13.77
N THR A 70 5.53 -5.55 12.61
CA THR A 70 6.13 -4.69 11.59
C THR A 70 5.42 -4.86 10.25
N LEU A 71 4.90 -3.77 9.71
CA LEU A 71 4.54 -3.68 8.30
C LEU A 71 5.80 -3.73 7.44
N ALA A 72 5.79 -4.50 6.36
CA ALA A 72 6.80 -4.49 5.32
C ALA A 72 6.13 -4.24 3.97
N THR A 73 6.72 -3.42 3.10
CA THR A 73 6.19 -3.22 1.73
C THR A 73 6.07 -4.55 1.00
N VAL A 74 7.09 -5.41 1.11
CA VAL A 74 7.08 -6.77 0.57
C VAL A 74 7.88 -7.69 1.49
N LEU A 75 7.40 -8.92 1.61
CA LEU A 75 8.07 -10.01 2.32
C LEU A 75 8.70 -10.99 1.32
N PRO A 76 9.55 -11.94 1.76
CA PRO A 76 10.11 -12.96 0.88
C PRO A 76 9.04 -13.64 0.03
N MET A 77 9.28 -13.75 -1.27
CA MET A 77 8.34 -14.35 -2.22
C MET A 77 6.94 -13.68 -2.21
N ALA A 78 6.87 -12.43 -1.75
CA ALA A 78 5.65 -11.69 -1.44
C ALA A 78 4.67 -12.47 -0.54
N ALA A 79 5.22 -13.14 0.49
CA ALA A 79 4.44 -13.83 1.51
C ALA A 79 3.48 -12.85 2.23
N PRO A 80 2.26 -13.28 2.62
CA PRO A 80 1.31 -12.39 3.29
C PRO A 80 1.78 -11.94 4.68
N ALA A 81 2.36 -12.86 5.45
CA ALA A 81 2.89 -12.60 6.77
C ALA A 81 3.95 -13.64 7.14
N MET A 82 4.77 -13.32 8.13
CA MET A 82 5.72 -14.26 8.71
C MET A 82 5.91 -14.00 10.21
N THR A 83 6.32 -15.04 10.94
CA THR A 83 6.70 -14.93 12.34
C THR A 83 8.14 -15.40 12.53
N LYS A 84 8.89 -14.68 13.34
CA LYS A 84 10.26 -15.04 13.76
C LYS A 84 10.22 -15.91 15.01
N ALA A 85 11.33 -16.60 15.29
CA ALA A 85 11.49 -17.45 16.47
C ALA A 85 11.49 -16.64 17.79
N ASP A 86 11.92 -15.38 17.74
CA ASP A 86 11.91 -14.44 18.87
C ASP A 86 10.53 -13.78 19.11
N GLY A 87 9.51 -14.17 18.35
CA GLY A 87 8.15 -13.67 18.50
C GLY A 87 7.79 -12.47 17.63
N ARG A 88 8.76 -11.81 16.95
CA ARG A 88 8.46 -10.72 16.00
C ARG A 88 7.52 -11.20 14.89
N VAL A 89 6.56 -10.37 14.52
CA VAL A 89 5.60 -10.60 13.44
C VAL A 89 5.82 -9.58 12.35
N PHE A 90 5.80 -10.03 11.09
CA PHE A 90 5.81 -9.15 9.94
C PHE A 90 4.57 -9.40 9.08
N VAL A 91 3.98 -8.33 8.57
CA VAL A 91 2.89 -8.37 7.60
C VAL A 91 3.33 -7.71 6.30
N GLY A 92 3.24 -8.44 5.19
CA GLY A 92 3.62 -7.95 3.87
C GLY A 92 2.48 -7.20 3.21
N LEU A 93 2.75 -6.00 2.68
CA LEU A 93 1.73 -5.15 2.08
C LEU A 93 1.44 -5.54 0.64
N GLN A 94 2.48 -5.75 -0.17
CA GLN A 94 2.42 -6.17 -1.57
C GLN A 94 2.43 -7.70 -1.65
N ARG A 95 1.41 -8.28 -2.30
CA ARG A 95 1.15 -9.72 -2.33
C ARG A 95 0.65 -10.15 -3.70
N HIS A 96 0.87 -11.42 -4.06
CA HIS A 96 0.38 -12.00 -5.31
C HIS A 96 -1.13 -12.30 -5.31
N GLN A 97 -1.69 -12.64 -4.16
CA GLN A 97 -3.10 -13.01 -4.00
C GLN A 97 -3.77 -12.04 -3.03
N GLN A 98 -4.94 -11.55 -3.41
CA GLN A 98 -5.77 -10.64 -2.61
C GLN A 98 -7.24 -10.81 -2.98
N SER A 99 -8.11 -10.52 -2.02
CA SER A 99 -9.53 -10.32 -2.21
C SER A 99 -9.81 -8.89 -2.68
N GLY A 100 -11.09 -8.56 -2.83
CA GLY A 100 -11.56 -7.22 -3.11
C GLY A 100 -11.41 -6.22 -1.96
N ASP A 101 -11.02 -6.67 -0.75
CA ASP A 101 -10.82 -5.83 0.44
C ASP A 101 -9.41 -6.02 0.99
N VAL A 102 -8.47 -5.23 0.48
CA VAL A 102 -7.04 -5.30 0.86
C VAL A 102 -6.84 -5.14 2.37
N SER A 103 -7.62 -4.27 3.03
CA SER A 103 -7.48 -4.09 4.48
C SER A 103 -7.85 -5.35 5.26
N ARG A 104 -8.88 -6.06 4.82
CA ARG A 104 -9.24 -7.37 5.40
C ARG A 104 -8.20 -8.45 5.15
N ASP A 105 -7.60 -8.47 3.97
CA ASP A 105 -6.53 -9.43 3.68
C ASP A 105 -5.29 -9.20 4.57
N LEU A 106 -4.95 -7.92 4.81
CA LEU A 106 -3.85 -7.55 5.69
C LEU A 106 -4.18 -7.93 7.14
N ALA A 107 -5.41 -7.66 7.59
CA ALA A 107 -5.89 -8.02 8.91
C ALA A 107 -5.87 -9.55 9.14
N GLU A 108 -6.42 -10.34 8.23
CA GLU A 108 -6.42 -11.80 8.38
C GLU A 108 -5.00 -12.37 8.38
N ALA A 109 -4.09 -11.86 7.54
CA ALA A 109 -2.71 -12.30 7.55
C ALA A 109 -1.99 -11.99 8.87
N LEU A 110 -2.25 -10.81 9.45
CA LEU A 110 -1.71 -10.43 10.75
C LEU A 110 -2.26 -11.33 11.85
N LEU A 111 -3.58 -11.57 11.88
CA LEU A 111 -4.20 -12.46 12.85
C LEU A 111 -3.71 -13.91 12.71
N CYS A 112 -3.55 -14.43 11.49
CA CYS A 112 -2.92 -15.73 11.25
C CYS A 112 -1.50 -15.79 11.82
N ALA A 113 -0.70 -14.73 11.64
CA ALA A 113 0.67 -14.69 12.16
C ALA A 113 0.71 -14.62 13.70
N LEU A 114 -0.21 -13.87 14.32
CA LEU A 114 -0.34 -13.80 15.78
C LEU A 114 -0.75 -15.14 16.40
N ARG A 115 -1.67 -15.88 15.75
CA ARG A 115 -2.07 -17.24 16.16
C ARG A 115 -1.01 -18.31 15.89
N THR A 116 -0.05 -18.04 15.01
CA THR A 116 1.00 -18.98 14.65
C THR A 116 2.10 -18.95 15.71
N GLU A 117 2.53 -20.14 16.16
CA GLU A 117 3.66 -20.29 17.07
C GLU A 117 4.93 -19.63 16.48
N PRO A 118 5.69 -18.85 17.28
CA PRO A 118 6.92 -18.20 16.83
C PRO A 118 7.88 -19.15 16.08
N GLY A 119 8.40 -18.68 14.95
CA GLY A 119 9.32 -19.42 14.07
C GLY A 119 8.67 -20.48 13.18
N ARG A 120 7.34 -20.69 13.27
CA ARG A 120 6.60 -21.59 12.38
C ARG A 120 6.11 -20.86 11.13
N THR A 121 5.86 -21.61 10.07
CA THR A 121 5.28 -21.07 8.83
C THR A 121 3.85 -20.60 9.06
N VAL A 122 3.56 -19.35 8.68
CA VAL A 122 2.21 -18.77 8.75
C VAL A 122 1.39 -19.23 7.55
N ALA A 123 0.28 -19.92 7.80
CA ALA A 123 -0.68 -20.29 6.76
C ALA A 123 -1.78 -19.22 6.66
N VAL A 124 -1.79 -18.46 5.56
CA VAL A 124 -2.82 -17.44 5.29
C VAL A 124 -3.74 -17.95 4.17
N PRO A 125 -5.07 -17.96 4.36
CA PRO A 125 -5.99 -18.34 3.30
C PRO A 125 -5.92 -17.31 2.15
N PRO A 126 -6.05 -17.75 0.88
CA PRO A 126 -5.98 -16.83 -0.26
C PRO A 126 -7.17 -15.86 -0.34
N LEU A 127 -8.31 -16.25 0.25
CA LEU A 127 -9.49 -15.40 0.45
C LEU A 127 -9.92 -15.55 1.91
N PRO A 128 -9.85 -14.49 2.72
CA PRO A 128 -10.04 -14.57 4.17
C PRO A 128 -11.49 -14.88 4.59
N GLY A 129 -12.47 -14.61 3.73
CA GLY A 129 -13.88 -14.66 4.14
C GLY A 129 -14.33 -13.36 4.82
N PRO A 130 -15.49 -13.37 5.49
CA PRO A 130 -15.86 -12.31 6.42
C PRO A 130 -14.87 -12.24 7.60
N GLY A 131 -14.51 -11.03 8.02
CA GLY A 131 -13.54 -10.81 9.10
C GLY A 131 -13.29 -9.32 9.36
N PRO A 132 -12.51 -8.99 10.39
CA PRO A 132 -12.14 -7.61 10.70
C PRO A 132 -11.24 -7.02 9.61
N ARG A 133 -11.18 -5.68 9.57
CA ARG A 133 -10.26 -4.90 8.74
C ARG A 133 -9.14 -4.34 9.62
N LEU A 134 -8.11 -3.75 9.01
CA LEU A 134 -7.02 -3.11 9.76
C LEU A 134 -7.52 -2.08 10.77
N GLN A 135 -8.56 -1.33 10.40
CA GLN A 135 -9.23 -0.34 11.23
C GLN A 135 -9.75 -0.91 12.55
N ASP A 136 -10.08 -2.21 12.58
CA ASP A 136 -10.66 -2.87 13.75
C ASP A 136 -9.57 -3.46 14.68
N ILE A 137 -8.35 -3.64 14.19
CA ILE A 137 -7.29 -4.40 14.90
C ILE A 137 -6.04 -3.59 15.22
N LEU A 138 -5.91 -2.39 14.66
CA LEU A 138 -4.79 -1.49 14.90
C LEU A 138 -5.22 -0.28 15.74
N VAL A 139 -4.32 0.18 16.60
CA VAL A 139 -4.41 1.54 17.14
C VAL A 139 -4.11 2.50 16.00
N ASP A 140 -5.10 3.31 15.63
CA ASP A 140 -4.97 4.26 14.52
C ASP A 140 -3.94 5.36 14.81
N GLY A 141 -3.23 5.77 13.77
CA GLY A 141 -2.17 6.76 13.85
C GLY A 141 -1.27 6.82 12.61
N PRO A 142 -0.37 7.81 12.54
CA PRO A 142 0.59 7.93 11.45
C PRO A 142 1.60 6.79 11.45
N LEU A 143 1.94 6.28 10.27
CA LEU A 143 3.00 5.30 10.09
C LEU A 143 4.38 5.96 10.26
N ASP A 144 5.22 5.34 11.09
CA ASP A 144 6.63 5.68 11.21
C ASP A 144 7.45 4.86 10.18
N VAL A 145 7.54 5.40 8.96
CA VAL A 145 8.13 4.70 7.82
C VAL A 145 9.66 4.79 7.84
N SER A 146 10.30 3.62 7.85
CA SER A 146 11.72 3.44 7.59
C SER A 146 11.94 2.96 6.15
N MET A 147 12.71 3.72 5.37
CA MET A 147 13.11 3.35 4.00
C MET A 147 14.31 2.41 4.03
N HIS A 148 14.34 1.44 3.12
CA HIS A 148 15.45 0.49 2.98
C HIS A 148 15.99 0.51 1.55
N GLU A 149 17.30 0.31 1.40
CA GLU A 149 17.95 0.21 0.08
C GLU A 149 17.74 -1.16 -0.57
N GLY A 150 17.46 -2.17 0.25
CA GLY A 150 17.25 -3.57 -0.16
C GLY A 150 16.27 -4.30 0.75
N PHE A 151 16.12 -5.60 0.54
CA PHE A 151 15.17 -6.45 1.27
C PHE A 151 15.76 -7.12 2.53
N GLU A 152 16.94 -6.71 3.00
CA GLU A 152 17.62 -7.33 4.14
C GLU A 152 16.93 -7.05 5.48
N PHE A 153 16.09 -6.01 5.56
CA PHE A 153 15.53 -5.47 6.81
C PHE A 153 14.66 -6.44 7.62
N TRP A 154 14.19 -7.54 7.01
CA TRP A 154 13.42 -8.59 7.69
C TRP A 154 14.24 -9.87 7.95
N LEU A 155 15.52 -9.91 7.58
CA LEU A 155 16.41 -11.04 7.88
C LEU A 155 16.73 -11.12 9.37
N ASP A 156 17.00 -12.34 9.84
CA ASP A 156 17.59 -12.52 11.16
C ASP A 156 19.11 -12.25 11.09
N PRO A 157 19.72 -11.78 12.18
CA PRO A 157 21.17 -11.61 12.25
C PRO A 157 21.89 -12.91 11.83
N GLY A 158 22.84 -12.79 10.90
CA GLY A 158 23.60 -13.94 10.36
C GLY A 158 22.89 -14.75 9.27
N ALA A 159 21.60 -14.51 8.97
CA ALA A 159 20.93 -15.19 7.85
C ALA A 159 21.51 -14.79 6.48
N ALA A 160 22.08 -13.58 6.43
CA ALA A 160 22.84 -13.04 5.31
C ALA A 160 24.17 -13.79 5.08
N ASP A 161 24.63 -14.67 5.97
CA ASP A 161 25.90 -15.39 5.75
C ASP A 161 25.71 -16.63 4.85
N ASP A 162 24.46 -17.06 4.60
CA ASP A 162 24.14 -18.14 3.66
C ASP A 162 24.28 -17.64 2.21
N PRO A 163 25.19 -18.22 1.39
CA PRO A 163 25.40 -17.81 0.00
C PRO A 163 24.14 -17.90 -0.88
N THR A 164 23.22 -18.81 -0.57
CA THR A 164 21.96 -18.98 -1.32
C THR A 164 21.02 -17.83 -1.04
N VAL A 165 20.94 -17.40 0.23
CA VAL A 165 20.14 -16.25 0.67
C VAL A 165 20.70 -14.97 0.04
N GLN A 166 22.02 -14.78 0.10
CA GLN A 166 22.71 -13.64 -0.54
C GLN A 166 22.41 -13.54 -2.03
N ALA A 167 22.64 -14.61 -2.79
CA ALA A 167 22.40 -14.60 -4.23
C ALA A 167 20.91 -14.34 -4.57
N SER A 168 19.98 -14.73 -3.70
CA SER A 168 18.57 -14.42 -3.87
C SER A 168 18.26 -12.95 -3.61
N LEU A 169 18.86 -12.35 -2.58
CA LEU A 169 18.68 -10.94 -2.24
C LEU A 169 19.30 -10.02 -3.29
N GLU A 170 20.52 -10.31 -3.75
CA GLU A 170 21.16 -9.56 -4.83
C GLU A 170 20.28 -9.49 -6.07
N ARG A 171 19.68 -10.62 -6.46
CA ARG A 171 18.74 -10.68 -7.59
C ARG A 171 17.46 -9.87 -7.34
N ALA A 172 16.93 -9.90 -6.12
CA ALA A 172 15.73 -9.14 -5.78
C ALA A 172 16.01 -7.63 -5.72
N ASN A 173 17.12 -7.23 -5.10
CA ASN A 173 17.53 -5.83 -4.95
C ASN A 173 17.89 -5.19 -6.29
N ALA A 174 18.41 -5.95 -7.25
CA ALA A 174 18.70 -5.44 -8.60
C ALA A 174 17.45 -4.92 -9.33
N ALA A 175 16.25 -5.30 -8.91
CA ALA A 175 14.99 -4.80 -9.45
C ALA A 175 14.45 -3.56 -8.71
N ILE A 176 15.08 -3.13 -7.62
CA ILE A 176 14.65 -1.95 -6.85
C ILE A 176 15.07 -0.68 -7.58
N TYR A 177 14.09 0.16 -7.87
CA TYR A 177 14.37 1.54 -8.26
C TYR A 177 14.68 2.40 -7.02
N PRO A 178 15.78 3.17 -7.02
CA PRO A 178 16.09 4.09 -5.94
C PRO A 178 14.90 4.98 -5.65
N THR A 179 14.42 4.95 -4.40
CA THR A 179 13.19 5.61 -3.98
C THR A 179 13.43 6.34 -2.68
N VAL A 180 13.06 7.61 -2.62
CA VAL A 180 13.25 8.49 -1.47
C VAL A 180 11.92 9.11 -1.09
N ARG A 181 11.59 9.04 0.19
CA ARG A 181 10.45 9.76 0.76
C ARG A 181 10.77 11.25 0.85
N LEU A 182 9.86 12.11 0.38
CA LEU A 182 10.03 13.55 0.47
C LEU A 182 9.33 14.09 1.72
N ALA A 183 10.04 14.87 2.53
CA ALA A 183 9.50 15.46 3.75
C ALA A 183 8.51 16.61 3.47
N ALA A 184 8.60 17.21 2.28
CA ALA A 184 7.76 18.32 1.84
C ALA A 184 6.25 18.01 1.81
N ALA A 185 5.87 16.75 1.62
CA ALA A 185 4.47 16.32 1.61
C ALA A 185 4.32 14.86 2.07
N ARG A 186 3.30 14.59 2.90
CA ARG A 186 2.98 13.22 3.34
C ARG A 186 2.65 12.34 2.11
N ALA A 187 3.13 11.11 2.08
CA ALA A 187 2.96 10.17 0.99
C ALA A 187 3.47 10.66 -0.40
N ALA A 188 4.43 11.58 -0.43
CA ALA A 188 5.15 11.97 -1.64
C ALA A 188 6.50 11.24 -1.72
N TYR A 189 6.75 10.63 -2.87
CA TYR A 189 7.94 9.83 -3.12
C TYR A 189 8.61 10.22 -4.42
N TRP A 190 9.91 10.46 -4.35
CA TRP A 190 10.78 10.55 -5.51
C TRP A 190 11.31 9.16 -5.84
N CYS A 191 11.39 8.81 -7.12
CA CYS A 191 11.92 7.54 -7.59
C CYS A 191 12.68 7.72 -8.90
N ARG A 192 13.89 7.17 -8.98
CA ARG A 192 14.70 7.16 -10.21
C ARG A 192 14.43 5.89 -11.00
N VAL A 193 13.91 6.06 -12.21
CA VAL A 193 13.76 4.99 -13.21
C VAL A 193 14.79 5.21 -14.33
N PRO A 194 14.98 4.28 -15.28
CA PRO A 194 15.90 4.53 -16.38
C PRO A 194 15.46 5.76 -17.18
N GLU A 195 16.42 6.63 -17.50
CA GLU A 195 16.26 7.82 -18.36
C GLU A 195 15.49 9.01 -17.73
N LYS A 196 14.94 8.88 -16.51
CA LYS A 196 14.22 9.96 -15.80
C LYS A 196 13.98 9.67 -14.33
N ALA A 197 13.59 10.70 -13.59
CA ALA A 197 13.03 10.54 -12.26
C ALA A 197 11.53 10.87 -12.25
N HIS A 198 10.85 10.39 -11.22
CA HIS A 198 9.44 10.66 -10.95
C HIS A 198 9.23 11.14 -9.53
N VAL A 199 8.34 12.12 -9.37
CA VAL A 199 7.68 12.40 -8.10
C VAL A 199 6.26 11.87 -8.25
N ARG A 200 5.86 11.03 -7.31
CA ARG A 200 4.51 10.47 -7.22
C ARG A 200 3.98 10.83 -5.84
N TRP A 201 2.77 11.39 -5.78
CA TRP A 201 2.21 11.86 -4.53
C TRP A 201 0.79 11.35 -4.37
N VAL A 202 0.54 10.53 -3.35
CA VAL A 202 -0.83 10.13 -3.00
C VAL A 202 -1.53 11.29 -2.31
N LEU A 203 -2.51 11.89 -2.98
CA LEU A 203 -3.25 13.01 -2.42
C LEU A 203 -4.22 12.53 -1.32
N PRO A 204 -4.33 13.27 -0.20
CA PRO A 204 -5.18 12.88 0.93
C PRO A 204 -6.67 13.20 0.72
N ASP A 205 -7.01 13.90 -0.36
CA ASP A 205 -8.35 14.43 -0.62
C ASP A 205 -9.19 13.49 -1.47
N ASP A 206 -10.51 13.70 -1.47
CA ASP A 206 -11.43 12.97 -2.32
C ASP A 206 -11.06 13.14 -3.81
N GLU A 207 -11.27 12.11 -4.62
CA GLU A 207 -10.83 12.10 -6.01
C GLU A 207 -11.40 13.26 -6.83
N ASP A 208 -12.67 13.62 -6.65
CA ASP A 208 -13.29 14.71 -7.41
C ASP A 208 -12.74 16.07 -6.98
N ALA A 209 -12.56 16.28 -5.67
CA ALA A 209 -11.99 17.52 -5.13
C ALA A 209 -10.51 17.69 -5.53
N ALA A 210 -9.72 16.63 -5.43
CA ALA A 210 -8.33 16.60 -5.86
C ALA A 210 -8.22 16.86 -7.37
N LEU A 211 -9.08 16.25 -8.18
CA LEU A 211 -9.09 16.46 -9.63
C LEU A 211 -9.45 17.90 -10.00
N ASP A 212 -10.40 18.51 -9.30
CA ASP A 212 -10.77 19.92 -9.52
C ASP A 212 -9.61 20.86 -9.14
N ALA A 213 -8.92 20.62 -8.02
CA ALA A 213 -7.74 21.39 -7.63
C ALA A 213 -6.62 21.29 -8.68
N LEU A 214 -6.31 20.08 -9.15
CA LEU A 214 -5.33 19.87 -10.23
C LEU A 214 -5.77 20.53 -11.54
N ALA A 215 -7.07 20.54 -11.85
CA ALA A 215 -7.60 21.20 -13.04
C ALA A 215 -7.44 22.73 -12.98
N ARG A 216 -7.59 23.35 -11.81
CA ARG A 216 -7.30 24.78 -11.59
C ARG A 216 -5.84 25.09 -11.86
N LEU A 217 -4.93 24.32 -11.26
CA LEU A 217 -3.49 24.49 -11.48
C LEU A 217 -3.11 24.28 -12.96
N SER A 218 -3.75 23.32 -13.63
CA SER A 218 -3.57 23.11 -15.06
C SER A 218 -4.07 24.28 -15.90
N ALA A 219 -5.23 24.85 -15.57
CA ALA A 219 -5.79 26.00 -16.28
C ALA A 219 -4.94 27.27 -16.06
N ALA A 220 -4.33 27.40 -14.88
CA ALA A 220 -3.40 28.48 -14.55
C ALA A 220 -1.97 28.29 -15.10
N GLY A 221 -1.67 27.12 -15.70
CA GLY A 221 -0.33 26.80 -16.21
C GLY A 221 0.70 26.50 -15.12
N THR A 222 0.24 26.27 -13.88
CA THR A 222 1.07 26.07 -12.69
C THR A 222 1.12 24.61 -12.22
N LEU A 223 0.59 23.67 -13.00
CA LEU A 223 0.61 22.24 -12.68
C LEU A 223 2.01 21.59 -12.57
N PRO A 224 3.05 22.01 -13.32
CA PRO A 224 4.41 21.51 -13.10
C PRO A 224 4.95 21.86 -11.70
N LEU A 225 5.84 21.01 -11.17
CA LEU A 225 6.50 21.25 -9.87
C LEU A 225 7.45 22.45 -9.95
N ALA A 226 8.27 22.49 -11.01
CA ALA A 226 9.22 23.55 -11.31
C ALA A 226 9.50 23.63 -12.82
N GLY A 227 10.32 24.60 -13.23
CA GLY A 227 10.85 24.66 -14.60
C GLY A 227 11.56 23.36 -14.99
N GLY A 228 11.33 22.87 -16.22
CA GLY A 228 11.90 21.61 -16.70
C GLY A 228 11.19 20.34 -16.21
N THR A 229 10.19 20.44 -15.33
CA THR A 229 9.33 19.31 -14.96
C THR A 229 8.09 19.24 -15.84
N LYS A 230 7.52 18.04 -15.98
CA LYS A 230 6.31 17.81 -16.77
C LYS A 230 5.31 16.98 -15.97
N PHE A 231 4.05 17.42 -15.94
CA PHE A 231 2.96 16.56 -15.45
C PHE A 231 2.77 15.39 -16.42
N ALA A 232 3.19 14.20 -16.01
CA ALA A 232 3.17 12.99 -16.83
C ALA A 232 1.74 12.43 -16.94
N GLY A 233 0.99 12.53 -15.85
CA GLY A 233 -0.36 12.00 -15.72
C GLY A 233 -0.72 11.81 -14.26
N MET A 234 -1.77 11.04 -14.03
CA MET A 234 -2.11 10.58 -12.69
C MET A 234 -2.68 9.16 -12.77
N PHE A 235 -2.74 8.47 -11.65
CA PHE A 235 -3.53 7.25 -11.57
C PHE A 235 -4.40 7.21 -10.32
N ARG A 236 -5.44 6.38 -10.39
CA ARG A 236 -6.29 6.05 -9.25
C ARG A 236 -5.72 4.84 -8.52
N ALA A 237 -5.59 4.94 -7.21
CA ALA A 237 -5.17 3.86 -6.32
C ALA A 237 -6.01 3.90 -5.05
N HIS A 238 -6.75 2.82 -4.77
CA HIS A 238 -7.53 2.65 -3.55
C HIS A 238 -8.44 3.84 -3.21
N GLY A 239 -9.04 4.41 -4.26
CA GLY A 239 -9.93 5.58 -4.22
C GLY A 239 -9.28 6.90 -3.85
N ARG A 240 -7.97 7.04 -4.13
CA ARG A 240 -7.21 8.29 -4.10
C ARG A 240 -6.54 8.55 -5.45
N LEU A 241 -6.25 9.81 -5.72
CA LEU A 241 -5.46 10.22 -6.89
C LEU A 241 -3.97 10.29 -6.56
N VAL A 242 -3.17 9.82 -7.52
CA VAL A 242 -1.72 9.85 -7.47
C VAL A 242 -1.20 10.57 -8.71
N PRO A 243 -1.09 11.92 -8.69
CA PRO A 243 -0.38 12.66 -9.71
C PRO A 243 1.09 12.25 -9.81
N VAL A 244 1.61 12.31 -11.04
CA VAL A 244 2.98 11.94 -11.39
C VAL A 244 3.62 13.04 -12.23
N TRP A 245 4.83 13.44 -11.84
CA TRP A 245 5.66 14.36 -12.59
C TRP A 245 6.91 13.66 -13.12
N ASP A 246 7.27 13.92 -14.37
CA ASP A 246 8.58 13.58 -14.95
C ASP A 246 9.58 14.66 -14.56
N LEU A 247 10.78 14.22 -14.14
CA LEU A 247 11.88 15.07 -13.71
C LEU A 247 13.19 14.62 -14.40
N PRO A 248 14.18 15.52 -14.53
CA PRO A 248 15.54 15.14 -14.90
C PRO A 248 16.10 14.02 -14.01
N GLU A 249 16.75 13.03 -14.62
CA GLU A 249 17.26 11.83 -13.94
C GLU A 249 18.41 12.12 -12.96
N ASP A 250 19.26 13.08 -13.34
CA ASP A 250 20.53 13.44 -12.71
C ASP A 250 20.35 14.33 -11.47
N VAL A 251 19.17 14.90 -11.27
CA VAL A 251 18.87 15.74 -10.10
C VAL A 251 18.46 14.88 -8.90
N PRO A 252 19.16 14.97 -7.75
CA PRO A 252 18.89 14.15 -6.58
C PRO A 252 17.56 14.51 -5.91
N ALA A 253 17.00 13.57 -5.12
CA ALA A 253 15.71 13.74 -4.44
C ALA A 253 15.62 15.00 -3.55
N ALA A 254 16.72 15.36 -2.87
CA ALA A 254 16.75 16.49 -1.93
C ALA A 254 16.43 17.84 -2.62
N ASP A 255 16.81 18.01 -3.88
CA ASP A 255 16.59 19.24 -4.65
C ASP A 255 15.12 19.41 -5.04
N TRP A 256 14.31 18.36 -4.89
CA TRP A 256 12.87 18.37 -5.17
C TRP A 256 12.01 18.68 -3.93
N GLU A 257 12.60 18.77 -2.74
CA GLU A 257 11.88 19.11 -1.51
C GLU A 257 11.20 20.48 -1.58
N GLU A 258 11.91 21.51 -2.03
CA GLU A 258 11.35 22.86 -2.16
C GLU A 258 10.28 22.95 -3.26
N PRO A 259 10.51 22.50 -4.51
CA PRO A 259 9.48 22.47 -5.54
C PRO A 259 8.20 21.73 -5.15
N VAL A 260 8.33 20.60 -4.44
CA VAL A 260 7.17 19.83 -3.96
C VAL A 260 6.44 20.59 -2.85
N ARG A 261 7.15 21.27 -1.95
CA ARG A 261 6.54 22.12 -0.90
C ARG A 261 5.77 23.29 -1.49
N GLU A 262 6.34 23.96 -2.49
CA GLU A 262 5.66 25.04 -3.21
C GLU A 262 4.44 24.55 -3.98
N PHE A 263 4.54 23.40 -4.62
CA PHE A 263 3.39 22.76 -5.26
C PHE A 263 2.31 22.39 -4.25
N ALA A 264 2.67 21.84 -3.09
CA ALA A 264 1.73 21.50 -2.03
C ALA A 264 0.97 22.74 -1.51
N GLY A 265 1.65 23.89 -1.37
CA GLY A 265 1.01 25.16 -1.04
C GLY A 265 -0.03 25.59 -2.08
N ARG A 266 0.35 25.62 -3.36
CA ARG A 266 -0.55 25.98 -4.48
C ARG A 266 -1.71 25.00 -4.62
N TYR A 267 -1.47 23.71 -4.40
CA TYR A 267 -2.52 22.69 -4.39
C TYR A 267 -3.52 22.92 -3.25
N ALA A 268 -3.05 23.22 -2.04
CA ALA A 268 -3.92 23.52 -0.90
C ALA A 268 -4.77 24.78 -1.16
N GLU A 269 -4.20 25.82 -1.76
CA GLU A 269 -4.94 27.02 -2.17
C GLU A 269 -6.03 26.69 -3.20
N ALA A 270 -5.68 25.94 -4.25
CA ALA A 270 -6.62 25.53 -5.29
C ALA A 270 -7.74 24.61 -4.77
N LEU A 271 -7.43 23.76 -3.79
CA LEU A 271 -8.39 22.88 -3.13
C LEU A 271 -9.37 23.66 -2.25
N ALA A 272 -8.92 24.75 -1.62
CA ALA A 272 -9.77 25.61 -0.80
C ALA A 272 -10.80 26.42 -1.62
N GLU A 273 -10.61 26.54 -2.95
CA GLU A 273 -11.57 27.20 -3.83
C GLU A 273 -12.87 26.38 -3.97
N LYS A 274 -13.97 26.94 -3.45
CA LYS A 274 -15.29 26.30 -3.47
C LYS A 274 -16.14 26.63 -4.70
N GLU A 275 -15.73 27.64 -5.47
CA GLU A 275 -16.46 28.03 -6.67
C GLU A 275 -16.36 26.92 -7.73
N PRO A 276 -17.42 26.60 -8.48
CA PRO A 276 -17.34 25.61 -9.55
C PRO A 276 -16.25 25.95 -10.56
N LEU A 277 -15.64 24.93 -11.17
CA LEU A 277 -14.68 25.14 -12.25
C LEU A 277 -15.30 25.99 -13.37
N ASP A 278 -14.56 26.99 -13.82
CA ASP A 278 -14.93 27.80 -14.98
C ASP A 278 -14.77 27.01 -16.30
N ALA A 279 -14.97 27.66 -17.45
CA ALA A 279 -14.85 26.97 -18.74
C ALA A 279 -13.43 26.45 -19.03
N ALA A 280 -12.39 27.14 -18.56
CA ALA A 280 -11.00 26.71 -18.73
C ALA A 280 -10.68 25.53 -17.82
N GLY A 281 -11.06 25.61 -16.54
CA GLY A 281 -10.94 24.55 -15.55
C GLY A 281 -11.66 23.27 -15.98
N ARG A 282 -12.90 23.36 -16.48
CA ARG A 282 -13.62 22.18 -16.99
C ARG A 282 -12.90 21.52 -18.17
N ARG A 283 -12.36 22.31 -19.11
CA ARG A 283 -11.53 21.77 -20.21
C ARG A 283 -10.27 21.10 -19.71
N ALA A 284 -9.59 21.72 -18.74
CA ALA A 284 -8.39 21.15 -18.13
C ALA A 284 -8.70 19.83 -17.40
N ARG A 285 -9.80 19.78 -16.63
CA ARG A 285 -10.30 18.57 -15.96
C ARG A 285 -10.51 17.41 -16.93
N HIS A 286 -11.15 17.68 -18.08
CA HIS A 286 -11.33 16.68 -19.13
C HIS A 286 -9.99 16.21 -19.72
N GLY A 287 -9.04 17.12 -19.91
CA GLY A 287 -7.69 16.79 -20.36
C GLY A 287 -6.92 15.89 -19.38
N LEU A 288 -7.07 16.14 -18.07
CA LEU A 288 -6.48 15.34 -17.00
C LEU A 288 -7.08 13.93 -16.94
N LEU A 289 -8.40 13.79 -17.06
CA LEU A 289 -9.08 12.50 -17.15
C LEU A 289 -8.57 11.64 -18.32
N GLY A 290 -8.26 12.27 -19.46
CA GLY A 290 -7.66 11.58 -20.61
C GLY A 290 -6.24 11.05 -20.38
N ARG A 291 -5.57 11.48 -19.30
CA ARG A 291 -4.22 11.05 -18.88
C ARG A 291 -4.24 10.25 -17.57
N GLN A 292 -5.43 9.79 -17.16
CA GLN A 292 -5.61 9.04 -15.93
C GLN A 292 -5.58 7.54 -16.19
N LEU A 293 -4.74 6.83 -15.45
CA LEU A 293 -4.75 5.36 -15.39
C LEU A 293 -5.46 4.90 -14.11
N THR A 294 -5.95 3.65 -14.08
CA THR A 294 -6.50 3.06 -12.86
C THR A 294 -5.70 1.81 -12.55
N LEU A 295 -5.02 1.79 -11.40
CA LEU A 295 -4.41 0.58 -10.86
C LEU A 295 -5.52 -0.27 -10.24
N ARG A 296 -5.50 -1.57 -10.50
CA ARG A 296 -6.47 -2.56 -9.98
C ARG A 296 -5.71 -3.70 -9.33
#